data_AF-A0A0S4UX41-F1
#
_entry.id   AF-A0A0S4UX41-F1
#
_cell.length_a   1.000
_cell.length_b   1.000
_cell.length_c   1.000
_cell.angle_alpha   90.00
_cell.angle_beta   90.00
_cell.angle_gamma   90.00
#
_symmetry.space_group_name_H-M   'P 1'
#
loop_
_entity.id
_entity.type
_entity.pdbx_description
1 polymer ?
#
loop_
_entity_poly.entity_id
_entity_poly.type
_entity_poly.pdbx_seq_one_letter_code
_entity_poly.pdbx_strand_id
1 'polypeptide(L)'
;MAGNTEFDAQRAILNAELTAVALAGGDTGKVRKKLQALDDREQAARDAEGAAREAERRQRVQEAADIGLQRATSAIERLAAQGRVVAEHEAQNLRHAYAEIARLDAEIEIAGAAHIAASERAEQIEARIELLQARADALAGLRLTGQASERDLTESAMLLQDICTLQEALADAEARAAEVRIPADLLERRAAEWAQAGAIEVAVAQRCIRDQLAQTEVVYLDLVRQLMGAVGATHPTACWQPGAAFSYFLRTGAFPR
;
A
#
# COMPACT_ATOMS: atom_id res chain seq x y z
N MET A 1 -0.64 17.04 16.18
CA MET A 1 -1.63 17.97 16.79
C MET A 1 -1.03 18.90 17.85
N ALA A 2 0.20 18.68 18.36
CA ALA A 2 0.83 19.53 19.39
C ALA A 2 1.24 20.95 18.92
N GLY A 3 1.35 21.20 17.60
CA GLY A 3 1.77 22.52 17.09
C GLY A 3 0.72 23.62 17.23
N ASN A 4 -0.58 23.31 17.07
CA ASN A 4 -1.64 24.32 17.12
C ASN A 4 -1.79 24.93 18.53
N THR A 5 -1.62 24.11 19.58
CA THR A 5 -1.76 24.55 20.97
C THR A 5 -0.70 25.55 21.42
N GLU A 6 0.49 25.52 20.81
CA GLU A 6 1.57 26.44 21.17
C GLU A 6 1.39 27.82 20.53
N PHE A 7 1.00 27.88 19.25
CA PHE A 7 0.65 29.13 18.58
C PHE A 7 -0.57 29.79 19.22
N ASP A 8 -1.60 29.02 19.58
CA ASP A 8 -2.80 29.53 20.27
C ASP A 8 -2.47 30.09 21.66
N ALA A 9 -1.59 29.43 22.43
CA ALA A 9 -1.12 29.94 23.72
C ALA A 9 -0.33 31.24 23.56
N GLN A 10 0.58 31.32 22.58
CA GLN A 10 1.35 32.54 22.29
C GLN A 10 0.45 33.68 21.81
N ARG A 11 -0.58 33.39 21.00
CA ARG A 11 -1.57 34.35 20.52
C ARG A 11 -2.44 34.89 21.67
N ALA A 12 -2.82 34.04 22.62
CA ALA A 12 -3.55 34.45 23.83
C ALA A 12 -2.72 35.40 24.72
N ILE A 13 -1.43 35.10 24.92
CA ILE A 13 -0.51 35.95 25.68
C ILE A 13 -0.35 37.33 25.00
N LEU A 14 -0.12 37.34 23.69
CA LEU A 14 0.05 38.60 22.93
C LEU A 14 -1.24 39.43 22.86
N ASN A 15 -2.41 38.79 22.83
CA ASN A 15 -3.70 39.50 22.90
C ASN A 15 -3.96 40.10 24.29
N ALA A 16 -3.57 39.40 25.36
CA ALA A 16 -3.62 39.95 26.72
C ALA A 16 -2.66 41.15 26.87
N GLU A 17 -1.44 41.05 26.33
CA GLU A 17 -0.46 42.14 26.29
C GLU A 17 -0.98 43.34 25.48
N LEU A 18 -1.63 43.10 24.33
CA LEU A 18 -2.23 44.14 23.49
C LEU A 18 -3.35 44.89 24.24
N THR A 19 -4.20 44.15 24.95
CA THR A 19 -5.30 44.72 25.75
C THR A 19 -4.75 45.54 26.91
N ALA A 20 -3.72 45.07 27.60
CA ALA A 20 -3.07 45.79 28.68
C ALA A 20 -2.40 47.10 28.20
N VAL A 21 -1.69 47.06 27.06
CA VAL A 21 -1.06 48.25 26.47
C VAL A 21 -2.10 49.26 25.96
N ALA A 22 -3.21 48.79 25.38
CA ALA A 22 -4.30 49.64 24.93
C ALA A 22 -5.00 50.34 26.10
N LEU A 23 -5.27 49.64 27.21
CA LEU A 23 -5.86 50.22 28.42
C LEU A 23 -4.96 51.26 29.09
N ALA A 24 -3.64 51.09 29.00
CA ALA A 24 -2.66 52.05 29.51
C ALA A 24 -2.41 53.25 28.58
N GLY A 25 -3.06 53.32 27.41
CA GLY A 25 -2.86 54.39 26.42
C GLY A 25 -1.51 54.35 25.69
N GLY A 26 -0.82 53.21 25.71
CA GLY A 26 0.49 53.02 25.09
C GLY A 26 0.45 52.70 23.59
N ASP A 27 1.61 52.74 22.93
CA ASP A 27 1.74 52.37 21.52
C ASP A 27 1.58 50.85 21.31
N THR A 28 0.45 50.46 20.72
CA THR A 28 0.12 49.05 20.42
C THR A 28 0.84 48.51 19.18
N GLY A 29 1.52 49.35 18.40
CA GLY A 29 2.14 48.97 17.13
C GLY A 29 3.18 47.84 17.26
N LYS A 30 3.94 47.82 18.36
CA LYS A 30 4.91 46.74 18.62
C LYS A 30 4.24 45.38 18.87
N VAL A 31 3.15 45.36 19.64
CA VAL A 31 2.43 44.11 19.96
C VAL A 31 1.68 43.61 18.72
N ARG A 32 1.08 44.51 17.92
CA ARG A 32 0.47 44.14 16.63
C ARG A 32 1.47 43.53 15.65
N LYS A 33 2.68 44.08 15.55
CA LYS A 33 3.76 43.49 14.73
C LYS A 33 4.19 42.11 15.22
N LYS A 34 4.22 41.88 16.53
CA LYS A 34 4.51 40.53 17.10
C LYS A 34 3.41 39.53 16.77
N LEU A 35 2.14 39.92 16.87
CA LEU A 35 1.00 39.08 16.46
C LEU A 35 1.08 38.72 14.98
N GLN A 36 1.31 39.71 14.12
CA GLN A 36 1.44 39.46 12.69
C GLN A 36 2.63 38.54 12.36
N ALA A 37 3.77 38.72 13.01
CA ALA A 37 4.91 37.81 12.83
C ALA A 37 4.65 36.39 13.36
N LEU A 38 3.79 36.23 14.37
CA LEU A 38 3.34 34.92 14.86
C LEU A 38 2.43 34.25 13.83
N ASP A 39 1.47 34.99 13.28
CA ASP A 39 0.55 34.52 12.23
C ASP A 39 1.31 34.13 10.95
N ASP A 40 2.30 34.94 10.55
CA ASP A 40 3.17 34.64 9.39
C ASP A 40 4.00 33.36 9.62
N ARG A 41 4.46 33.10 10.85
CA ARG A 41 5.19 31.87 11.20
C ARG A 41 4.29 30.65 11.23
N GLU A 42 3.07 30.78 11.75
CA GLU A 42 2.08 29.70 11.73
C GLU A 42 1.70 29.35 10.29
N GLN A 43 1.50 30.36 9.43
CA GLN A 43 1.23 30.15 8.01
C GLN A 43 2.41 29.46 7.32
N ALA A 44 3.64 29.95 7.53
CA ALA A 44 4.83 29.34 6.97
C ALA A 44 5.04 27.89 7.45
N ALA A 45 4.74 27.58 8.71
CA ALA A 45 4.79 26.22 9.23
C ALA A 45 3.74 25.30 8.57
N ARG A 46 2.52 25.79 8.38
CA ARG A 46 1.47 25.05 7.64
C ARG A 46 1.84 24.82 6.18
N ASP A 47 2.39 25.83 5.51
CA ASP A 47 2.83 25.72 4.12
C ASP A 47 4.00 24.74 3.98
N ALA A 48 4.94 24.75 4.93
CA ALA A 48 6.05 23.79 4.99
C ALA A 48 5.56 22.35 5.24
N GLU A 49 4.61 22.14 6.16
CA GLU A 49 3.97 20.84 6.37
C GLU A 49 3.22 20.36 5.11
N GLY A 50 2.51 21.25 4.44
CA GLY A 50 1.82 20.97 3.18
C GLY A 50 2.81 20.55 2.08
N ALA A 51 3.89 21.30 1.91
CA ALA A 51 4.94 21.01 0.94
C ALA A 51 5.64 19.67 1.25
N ALA A 52 5.91 19.36 2.52
CA ALA A 52 6.52 18.09 2.92
C ALA A 52 5.60 16.89 2.60
N ARG A 53 4.30 16.99 2.91
CA ARG A 53 3.32 15.94 2.57
C ARG A 53 3.18 15.75 1.07
N GLU A 54 3.19 16.82 0.30
CA GLU A 54 3.17 16.74 -1.16
C GLU A 54 4.44 16.10 -1.73
N ALA A 55 5.61 16.46 -1.21
CA ALA A 55 6.88 15.87 -1.63
C ALA A 55 6.91 14.36 -1.35
N GLU A 56 6.49 13.96 -0.15
CA GLU A 56 6.37 12.55 0.23
C GLU A 56 5.37 11.80 -0.67
N ARG A 57 4.22 12.40 -0.97
CA ARG A 57 3.25 11.82 -1.90
C ARG A 57 3.85 11.63 -3.30
N ARG A 58 4.57 12.62 -3.82
CA ARG A 58 5.22 12.53 -5.15
C ARG A 58 6.30 11.44 -5.15
N GLN A 59 7.11 11.37 -4.11
CA GLN A 59 8.14 10.34 -3.96
C GLN A 59 7.53 8.93 -3.99
N ARG A 60 6.46 8.68 -3.22
CA ARG A 60 5.79 7.37 -3.20
C ARG A 60 5.19 6.98 -4.55
N VAL A 61 4.61 7.93 -5.28
CA VAL A 61 4.09 7.68 -6.64
C VAL A 61 5.23 7.32 -7.60
N GLN A 62 6.38 7.98 -7.48
CA GLN A 62 7.57 7.68 -8.26
C GLN A 62 8.08 6.25 -7.94
N GLU A 63 8.22 5.92 -6.66
CA GLU A 63 8.68 4.61 -6.20
C GLU A 63 7.74 3.48 -6.65
N ALA A 64 6.43 3.68 -6.55
CA ALA A 64 5.43 2.74 -7.05
C ALA A 64 5.56 2.54 -8.56
N ALA A 65 5.76 3.61 -9.34
CA ALA A 65 5.97 3.52 -10.78
C ALA A 65 7.24 2.73 -11.14
N ASP A 66 8.34 2.97 -10.42
CA ASP A 66 9.61 2.27 -10.62
C ASP A 66 9.49 0.77 -10.29
N ILE A 67 8.83 0.42 -9.18
CA ILE A 67 8.54 -0.97 -8.81
C ILE A 67 7.67 -1.65 -9.87
N GLY A 68 6.63 -0.96 -10.36
CA GLY A 68 5.77 -1.47 -11.42
C GLY A 68 6.54 -1.75 -12.71
N LEU A 69 7.43 -0.83 -13.10
CA LEU A 69 8.29 -1.01 -14.28
C LEU A 69 9.27 -2.17 -14.12
N GLN A 70 9.88 -2.32 -12.94
CA GLN A 70 10.78 -3.44 -12.64
C GLN A 70 10.04 -4.78 -12.76
N ARG A 71 8.87 -4.91 -12.15
CA ARG A 71 8.04 -6.13 -12.23
C ARG A 71 7.63 -6.46 -13.66
N ALA A 72 7.20 -5.46 -14.44
CA ALA A 72 6.87 -5.65 -15.85
C ALA A 72 8.07 -6.12 -16.66
N THR A 73 9.24 -5.52 -16.44
CA THR A 73 10.48 -5.89 -17.13
C THR A 73 10.86 -7.33 -16.78
N SER A 74 10.84 -7.71 -15.51
CA SER A 74 11.10 -9.10 -15.09
C SER A 74 10.09 -10.10 -15.67
N ALA A 75 8.82 -9.73 -15.81
CA ALA A 75 7.82 -10.59 -16.45
C ALA A 75 8.11 -10.79 -17.95
N ILE A 76 8.46 -9.73 -18.67
CA ILE A 76 8.84 -9.77 -20.09
C ILE A 76 10.11 -10.62 -20.27
N GLU A 77 11.14 -10.41 -19.45
CA GLU A 77 12.38 -11.19 -19.48
C GLU A 77 12.13 -12.68 -19.23
N ARG A 78 11.25 -13.01 -18.28
CA ARG A 78 10.85 -14.39 -17.99
C ARG A 78 10.11 -15.04 -19.17
N LEU A 79 9.25 -14.31 -19.87
CA LEU A 79 8.60 -14.79 -21.10
C LEU A 79 9.63 -15.01 -22.21
N ALA A 80 10.55 -14.05 -22.41
CA ALA A 80 11.61 -14.14 -23.39
C ALA A 80 12.56 -15.32 -23.12
N ALA A 81 12.92 -15.58 -21.85
CA ALA A 81 13.73 -16.72 -21.44
C ALA A 81 13.06 -18.07 -21.74
N GLN A 82 11.72 -18.11 -21.82
CA GLN A 82 10.94 -19.27 -22.25
C GLN A 82 10.82 -19.38 -23.78
N GLY A 83 11.55 -18.54 -24.54
CA GLY A 83 11.48 -18.49 -26.00
C GLY A 83 10.22 -17.83 -26.54
N ARG A 84 9.47 -17.09 -25.72
CA ARG A 84 8.25 -16.39 -26.14
C ARG A 84 8.60 -14.97 -26.57
N VAL A 85 8.30 -14.63 -27.82
CA VAL A 85 8.47 -13.27 -28.32
C VAL A 85 7.30 -12.42 -27.81
N VAL A 86 7.59 -11.33 -27.12
CA VAL A 86 6.58 -10.38 -26.62
C VAL A 86 6.47 -9.22 -27.60
N ALA A 87 5.25 -8.90 -28.05
CA ALA A 87 5.03 -7.76 -28.94
C ALA A 87 4.96 -6.45 -28.13
N GLU A 88 5.28 -5.32 -28.76
CA GLU A 88 5.35 -4.02 -28.06
C GLU A 88 4.04 -3.65 -27.36
N HIS A 89 2.88 -3.90 -27.99
CA HIS A 89 1.58 -3.64 -27.37
C HIS A 89 1.32 -4.49 -26.12
N GLU A 90 1.83 -5.73 -26.08
CA GLU A 90 1.71 -6.60 -24.90
C GLU A 90 2.67 -6.17 -23.81
N ALA A 91 3.89 -5.77 -24.18
CA ALA A 91 4.85 -5.19 -23.25
C ALA A 91 4.28 -3.90 -22.61
N GLN A 92 3.62 -3.06 -23.41
CA GLN A 92 2.93 -1.87 -22.92
C GLN A 92 1.76 -2.21 -21.97
N ASN A 93 0.95 -3.21 -22.32
CA ASN A 93 -0.15 -3.67 -21.47
C ASN A 93 0.36 -4.26 -20.13
N LEU A 94 1.45 -5.04 -20.16
CA LEU A 94 2.09 -5.55 -18.94
C LEU A 94 2.65 -4.41 -18.09
N ARG A 95 3.34 -3.44 -18.68
CA ARG A 95 3.84 -2.25 -17.97
C ARG A 95 2.71 -1.48 -17.30
N HIS A 96 1.58 -1.31 -17.99
CA HIS A 96 0.41 -0.64 -17.42
C HIS A 96 -0.18 -1.43 -16.23
N ALA A 97 -0.44 -2.72 -16.41
CA ALA A 97 -1.00 -3.57 -15.35
C ALA A 97 -0.09 -3.60 -14.10
N TYR A 98 1.23 -3.78 -14.27
CA TYR A 98 2.15 -3.78 -13.13
C TYR A 98 2.34 -2.41 -12.47
N ALA A 99 2.23 -1.31 -13.22
CA ALA A 99 2.20 0.03 -12.64
C ALA A 99 0.95 0.24 -11.78
N GLU A 100 -0.22 -0.20 -12.24
CA GLU A 100 -1.46 -0.14 -11.45
C GLU A 100 -1.40 -1.04 -10.22
N ILE A 101 -0.85 -2.26 -10.33
CA ILE A 101 -0.61 -3.14 -9.18
C ILE A 101 0.28 -2.44 -8.15
N ALA A 102 1.40 -1.85 -8.57
CA ALA A 102 2.33 -1.21 -7.65
C ALA A 102 1.72 0.05 -7.01
N ARG A 103 0.90 0.81 -7.75
CA ARG A 103 0.12 1.93 -7.20
C ARG A 103 -0.85 1.46 -6.12
N LEU A 104 -1.59 0.39 -6.37
CA LEU A 104 -2.54 -0.18 -5.41
C LEU A 104 -1.82 -0.79 -4.19
N ASP A 105 -0.66 -1.43 -4.39
CA ASP A 105 0.19 -1.92 -3.29
C ASP A 105 0.60 -0.77 -2.36
N ALA A 106 1.02 0.37 -2.91
CA ALA A 106 1.39 1.55 -2.13
C ALA A 106 0.19 2.16 -1.38
N GLU A 107 -0.99 2.23 -2.01
CA GLU A 107 -2.23 2.69 -1.35
C GLU A 107 -2.62 1.77 -0.18
N ILE A 108 -2.48 0.45 -0.36
CA ILE A 108 -2.74 -0.55 0.68
C ILE A 108 -1.72 -0.43 1.81
N GLU A 109 -0.44 -0.24 1.50
CA GLU A 109 0.61 -0.05 2.50
C GLU A 109 0.35 1.20 3.37
N ILE A 110 -0.10 2.29 2.77
CA ILE A 110 -0.48 3.50 3.51
C ILE A 110 -1.65 3.23 4.45
N ALA A 111 -2.71 2.57 3.96
CA ALA A 111 -3.85 2.21 4.79
C ALA A 111 -3.44 1.23 5.91
N GLY A 112 -2.54 0.29 5.61
CA GLY A 112 -1.96 -0.65 6.57
C GLY A 112 -1.12 0.04 7.64
N ALA A 113 -0.24 0.97 7.26
CA ALA A 113 0.57 1.75 8.20
C ALA A 113 -0.30 2.64 9.10
N ALA A 114 -1.36 3.24 8.55
CA ALA A 114 -2.34 4.01 9.33
C ALA A 114 -3.09 3.12 10.32
N HIS A 115 -3.47 1.90 9.91
CA HIS A 115 -4.09 0.92 10.80
C HIS A 115 -3.15 0.49 11.92
N ILE A 116 -1.90 0.15 11.60
CA ILE A 116 -0.86 -0.23 12.58
C ILE A 116 -0.65 0.91 13.57
N ALA A 117 -0.44 2.14 13.11
CA ALA A 117 -0.25 3.29 14.00
C ALA A 117 -1.46 3.58 14.91
N ALA A 118 -2.68 3.33 14.41
CA ALA A 118 -3.89 3.45 15.22
C ALA A 118 -3.98 2.35 16.29
N SER A 119 -3.63 1.11 15.94
CA SER A 119 -3.59 -0.04 16.85
C SER A 119 -2.48 0.09 17.90
N GLU A 120 -1.26 0.48 17.52
CA GLU A 120 -0.14 0.73 18.45
C GLU A 120 -0.49 1.77 19.51
N ARG A 121 -1.30 2.78 19.14
CA ARG A 121 -1.78 3.77 20.10
C ARG A 121 -2.74 3.18 21.12
N ALA A 122 -3.63 2.27 20.71
CA ALA A 122 -4.50 1.54 21.62
C ALA A 122 -3.68 0.66 22.57
N GLU A 123 -2.73 -0.11 22.03
CA GLU A 123 -1.82 -0.96 22.82
C GLU A 123 -0.99 -0.16 23.84
N GLN A 124 -0.51 1.03 23.48
CA GLN A 124 0.21 1.91 24.42
C GLN A 124 -0.68 2.40 25.57
N ILE A 125 -1.95 2.71 25.30
CA ILE A 125 -2.91 3.13 26.32
C ILE A 125 -3.26 1.94 27.23
N GLU A 126 -3.50 0.77 26.64
CA GLU A 126 -3.76 -0.47 27.37
C GLU A 126 -2.61 -0.84 28.31
N ALA A 127 -1.37 -0.88 27.81
CA ALA A 127 -0.18 -1.13 28.63
C ALA A 127 -0.02 -0.10 29.76
N ARG A 128 -0.40 1.17 29.51
CA ARG A 128 -0.38 2.20 30.56
C ARG A 128 -1.44 1.95 31.62
N ILE A 129 -2.64 1.51 31.24
CA ILE A 129 -3.71 1.13 32.17
C ILE A 129 -3.25 -0.03 33.05
N GLU A 130 -2.67 -1.09 32.47
CA GLU A 130 -2.16 -2.24 33.24
C GLU A 130 -1.12 -1.83 34.30
N LEU A 131 -0.19 -0.95 33.94
CA LEU A 131 0.81 -0.43 34.87
C LEU A 131 0.18 0.37 36.02
N LEU A 132 -0.85 1.17 35.74
CA LEU A 132 -1.55 1.95 36.75
C LEU A 132 -2.43 1.06 37.64
N GLN A 133 -3.06 0.04 37.08
CA GLN A 133 -3.84 -0.96 37.82
C GLN A 133 -2.94 -1.75 38.78
N ALA A 134 -1.79 -2.24 38.32
CA ALA A 134 -0.82 -2.94 39.18
C ALA A 134 -0.35 -2.05 40.34
N ARG A 135 -0.16 -0.75 40.09
CA ARG A 135 0.19 0.23 41.12
C ARG A 135 -0.96 0.48 42.10
N ALA A 136 -2.20 0.60 41.59
CA ALA A 136 -3.39 0.77 42.41
C ALA A 136 -3.62 -0.46 43.33
N ASP A 137 -3.42 -1.67 42.81
CA ASP A 137 -3.53 -2.92 43.56
C ASP A 137 -2.48 -3.02 44.67
N ALA A 138 -1.24 -2.61 44.39
CA ALA A 138 -0.18 -2.55 45.39
C ALA A 138 -0.51 -1.58 46.54
N LEU A 139 -1.04 -0.40 46.22
CA LEU A 139 -1.49 0.59 47.22
C LEU A 139 -2.71 0.09 48.01
N ALA A 140 -3.64 -0.61 47.35
CA ALA A 140 -4.77 -1.26 48.02
C ALA A 140 -4.31 -2.35 49.00
N GLY A 141 -3.29 -3.12 48.63
CA GLY A 141 -2.63 -4.09 49.52
C GLY A 141 -2.05 -3.45 50.79
N LEU A 142 -1.34 -2.33 50.64
CA LEU A 142 -0.79 -1.56 51.78
C LEU A 142 -1.89 -0.99 52.70
N ARG A 143 -3.05 -0.66 52.13
CA ARG A 143 -4.22 -0.22 52.90
C ARG A 143 -4.81 -1.37 53.72
N LEU A 144 -4.90 -2.57 53.15
CA LEU A 144 -5.43 -3.76 53.85
C LEU A 144 -4.52 -4.21 55.00
N THR A 145 -3.20 -3.99 54.91
CA THR A 145 -2.26 -4.30 55.99
C THR A 145 -2.13 -3.19 57.04
N GLY A 146 -2.84 -2.06 56.88
CA GLY A 146 -2.80 -0.92 57.78
C GLY A 146 -1.50 -0.10 57.72
N GLN A 147 -0.70 -0.29 56.67
CA GLN A 147 0.61 0.37 56.49
C GLN A 147 0.56 1.60 55.56
N ALA A 148 -0.61 1.93 55.01
CA ALA A 148 -0.78 3.05 54.08
C ALA A 148 -0.68 4.42 54.79
N SER A 149 0.06 5.35 54.19
CA SER A 149 0.11 6.76 54.60
C SER A 149 -1.01 7.59 53.98
N GLU A 150 -1.26 8.81 54.49
CA GLU A 150 -2.22 9.74 53.88
C GLU A 150 -1.89 10.06 52.42
N ARG A 151 -0.59 10.11 52.08
CA ARG A 151 -0.09 10.31 50.71
C ARG A 151 -0.48 9.15 49.79
N ASP A 152 -0.38 7.92 50.28
CA ASP A 152 -0.73 6.72 49.51
C ASP A 152 -2.24 6.66 49.21
N LEU A 153 -3.07 7.16 50.13
CA LEU A 153 -4.52 7.26 49.93
C LEU A 153 -4.89 8.33 48.89
N THR A 154 -4.19 9.46 48.86
CA THR A 154 -4.40 10.50 47.84
C THR A 154 -3.95 10.02 46.47
N GLU A 155 -2.79 9.36 46.40
CA GLU A 155 -2.26 8.77 45.17
C GLU A 155 -3.20 7.69 44.60
N SER A 156 -3.74 6.82 45.45
CA SER A 156 -4.71 5.80 45.04
C SER A 156 -5.96 6.39 44.38
N ALA A 157 -6.52 7.48 44.93
CA ALA A 157 -7.69 8.14 44.35
C ALA A 157 -7.38 8.78 42.98
N MET A 158 -6.21 9.40 42.83
CA MET A 158 -5.77 9.97 41.55
C MET A 158 -5.54 8.89 40.48
N LEU A 159 -4.90 7.77 40.85
CA LEU A 159 -4.66 6.66 39.93
C LEU A 159 -5.96 6.05 39.40
N LEU A 160 -7.00 5.93 40.24
CA LEU A 160 -8.31 5.44 39.79
C LEU A 160 -8.97 6.38 38.77
N GLN A 161 -8.83 7.70 38.96
CA GLN A 161 -9.35 8.69 38.02
C GLN A 161 -8.57 8.68 36.69
N ASP A 162 -7.24 8.53 36.75
CA ASP A 162 -6.38 8.39 35.57
C ASP A 162 -6.73 7.12 34.80
N ILE A 163 -6.99 5.99 35.49
CA ILE A 163 -7.43 4.73 34.86
C ILE A 163 -8.77 4.93 34.12
N CYS A 164 -9.77 5.54 34.74
CA CYS A 164 -11.05 5.82 34.06
C CYS A 164 -10.86 6.68 32.81
N THR A 165 -10.03 7.73 32.90
CA THR A 165 -9.74 8.62 31.76
C THR A 165 -9.03 7.86 30.63
N LEU A 166 -8.10 6.98 30.96
CA LEU A 166 -7.39 6.16 29.97
C LEU A 166 -8.31 5.08 29.36
N GLN A 167 -9.27 4.55 30.11
CA GLN A 167 -10.27 3.61 29.58
C GLN A 167 -11.19 4.27 28.54
N GLU A 168 -11.61 5.52 28.78
CA GLU A 168 -12.34 6.30 27.78
C GLU A 168 -11.46 6.56 26.54
N ALA A 169 -10.20 6.95 26.74
CA ALA A 169 -9.25 7.16 25.65
C ALA A 169 -8.92 5.87 24.87
N LEU A 170 -8.92 4.71 25.53
CA LEU A 170 -8.74 3.40 24.92
C LEU A 170 -9.93 3.07 24.01
N ALA A 171 -11.16 3.22 24.52
CA ALA A 171 -12.36 2.97 23.73
C ALA A 171 -12.41 3.87 22.47
N ASP A 172 -12.02 5.13 22.59
CA ASP A 172 -11.89 6.05 21.45
C ASP A 172 -10.78 5.62 20.47
N ALA A 173 -9.64 5.14 20.98
CA ALA A 173 -8.53 4.67 20.16
C ALA A 173 -8.89 3.39 19.39
N GLU A 174 -9.56 2.44 20.04
CA GLU A 174 -10.07 1.21 19.45
C GLU A 174 -11.14 1.50 18.38
N ALA A 175 -12.05 2.43 18.65
CA ALA A 175 -13.05 2.85 17.67
C ALA A 175 -12.39 3.42 16.40
N ARG A 176 -11.37 4.27 16.57
CA ARG A 176 -10.60 4.82 15.43
C ARG A 176 -9.80 3.75 14.70
N ALA A 177 -9.16 2.82 15.41
CA ALA A 177 -8.45 1.70 14.79
C ALA A 177 -9.41 0.80 13.99
N ALA A 178 -10.64 0.62 14.48
CA ALA A 178 -11.69 -0.13 13.78
C ALA A 178 -12.22 0.59 12.53
N GLU A 179 -12.20 1.92 12.49
CA GLU A 179 -12.55 2.73 11.31
C GLU A 179 -11.44 2.75 10.25
N VAL A 180 -10.17 2.75 10.68
CA VAL A 180 -9.02 2.70 9.78
C VAL A 180 -8.79 1.26 9.32
N ARG A 181 -9.61 0.79 8.39
CA ARG A 181 -9.45 -0.50 7.71
C ARG A 181 -9.00 -0.29 6.28
N ILE A 182 -8.27 -1.26 5.73
CA ILE A 182 -7.99 -1.31 4.31
C ILE A 182 -9.34 -1.51 3.58
N PRO A 183 -9.74 -0.59 2.68
CA PRO A 183 -10.97 -0.73 1.92
C PRO A 183 -10.99 -2.03 1.10
N ALA A 184 -12.11 -2.78 1.19
CA ALA A 184 -12.25 -4.06 0.50
C ALA A 184 -12.17 -3.92 -1.03
N ASP A 185 -12.68 -2.81 -1.57
CA ASP A 185 -12.62 -2.48 -2.99
C ASP A 185 -11.18 -2.31 -3.49
N LEU A 186 -10.27 -1.76 -2.67
CA LEU A 186 -8.85 -1.68 -3.03
C LEU A 186 -8.21 -3.07 -3.15
N LEU A 187 -8.55 -3.98 -2.24
CA LEU A 187 -8.06 -5.37 -2.29
C LEU A 187 -8.61 -6.13 -3.50
N GLU A 188 -9.89 -5.96 -3.80
CA GLU A 188 -10.54 -6.56 -4.98
C GLU A 188 -9.94 -6.03 -6.28
N ARG A 189 -9.75 -4.72 -6.40
CA ARG A 189 -9.11 -4.09 -7.56
C ARG A 189 -7.68 -4.61 -7.75
N ARG A 190 -6.90 -4.70 -6.68
CA ARG A 190 -5.53 -5.26 -6.73
C ARG A 190 -5.55 -6.70 -7.24
N ALA A 191 -6.46 -7.53 -6.75
CA ALA A 191 -6.60 -8.91 -7.21
C ALA A 191 -7.00 -8.98 -8.70
N ALA A 192 -7.89 -8.10 -9.15
CA ALA A 192 -8.28 -8.01 -10.55
C ALA A 192 -7.11 -7.63 -11.47
N GLU A 193 -6.29 -6.65 -11.08
CA GLU A 193 -5.11 -6.26 -11.85
C GLU A 193 -4.06 -7.38 -11.94
N TRP A 194 -3.85 -8.13 -10.86
CA TRP A 194 -3.02 -9.35 -10.90
C TRP A 194 -3.57 -10.41 -11.86
N ALA A 195 -4.88 -10.62 -11.84
CA ALA A 195 -5.53 -11.55 -12.77
C ALA A 195 -5.40 -11.08 -14.22
N GLN A 196 -5.51 -9.78 -14.49
CA GLN A 196 -5.32 -9.19 -15.81
C GLN A 196 -3.87 -9.35 -16.30
N ALA A 197 -2.87 -9.06 -15.46
CA ALA A 197 -1.46 -9.29 -15.79
C ALA A 197 -1.21 -10.77 -16.15
N GLY A 198 -1.76 -11.69 -15.34
CA GLY A 198 -1.68 -13.13 -15.62
C GLY A 198 -2.36 -13.53 -16.94
N ALA A 199 -3.52 -12.95 -17.25
CA ALA A 199 -4.21 -13.20 -18.52
C ALA A 199 -3.38 -12.73 -19.73
N ILE A 200 -2.68 -11.60 -19.61
CA ILE A 200 -1.78 -11.11 -20.67
C ILE A 200 -0.60 -12.07 -20.87
N GLU A 201 0.05 -12.53 -19.79
CA GLU A 201 1.15 -13.52 -19.89
C GLU A 201 0.70 -14.81 -20.58
N VAL A 202 -0.51 -15.30 -20.27
CA VAL A 202 -1.10 -16.49 -20.91
C VAL A 202 -1.41 -16.23 -22.38
N ALA A 203 -1.95 -15.07 -22.73
CA ALA A 203 -2.26 -14.71 -24.10
C ALA A 203 -0.98 -14.66 -24.97
N VAL A 204 0.12 -14.10 -24.44
CA VAL A 204 1.44 -14.10 -25.10
C VAL A 204 1.90 -15.53 -25.37
N ALA A 205 1.79 -16.41 -24.36
CA ALA A 205 2.18 -17.81 -24.47
C ALA A 205 1.39 -18.54 -25.56
N GLN A 206 0.07 -18.39 -25.54
CA GLN A 206 -0.83 -19.01 -26.52
C GLN A 206 -0.52 -18.55 -27.95
N ARG A 207 -0.32 -17.24 -28.14
CA ARG A 207 0.07 -16.71 -29.45
C ARG A 207 1.40 -17.30 -29.91
N CYS A 208 2.43 -17.29 -29.06
CA CYS A 208 3.75 -17.82 -29.44
C CYS A 208 3.69 -19.30 -29.84
N ILE A 209 2.93 -20.11 -29.08
CA ILE A 209 2.72 -21.53 -29.42
C ILE A 209 2.01 -21.65 -30.77
N ARG A 210 0.97 -20.86 -31.02
CA ARG A 210 0.26 -20.86 -32.30
C ARG A 210 1.17 -20.49 -33.46
N ASP A 211 2.01 -19.48 -33.29
CA ASP A 211 2.94 -19.01 -34.33
C ASP A 211 4.03 -20.06 -34.61
N GLN A 212 4.54 -20.74 -33.58
CA GLN A 212 5.48 -21.86 -33.72
C GLN A 212 4.83 -23.06 -34.43
N LEU A 213 3.58 -23.38 -34.12
CA LEU A 213 2.83 -24.41 -34.83
C LEU A 213 2.66 -24.06 -36.31
N ALA A 214 2.26 -22.83 -36.62
CA ALA A 214 2.13 -22.36 -38.00
C ALA A 214 3.46 -22.44 -38.78
N GLN A 215 4.59 -22.07 -38.15
CA GLN A 215 5.91 -22.23 -38.77
C GLN A 215 6.26 -23.69 -39.00
N THR A 216 5.95 -24.56 -38.04
CA THR A 216 6.19 -26.01 -38.16
C THR A 216 5.34 -26.62 -39.27
N GLU A 217 4.08 -26.18 -39.42
CA GLU A 217 3.19 -26.59 -40.51
C GLU A 217 3.77 -26.23 -41.88
N VAL A 218 4.32 -25.03 -42.04
CA VAL A 218 4.98 -24.61 -43.30
C VAL A 218 6.18 -25.52 -43.61
N VAL A 219 7.06 -25.76 -42.64
CA VAL A 219 8.22 -26.65 -42.80
C VAL A 219 7.78 -28.07 -43.16
N TYR A 220 6.76 -28.57 -42.48
CA TYR A 220 6.19 -29.89 -42.73
C TYR A 220 5.63 -30.01 -44.16
N LEU A 221 4.86 -29.03 -44.63
CA LEU A 221 4.35 -29.01 -46.01
C LEU A 221 5.47 -28.94 -47.05
N ASP A 222 6.54 -28.18 -46.77
CA ASP A 222 7.71 -28.11 -47.63
C ASP A 222 8.47 -29.44 -47.73
N LEU A 223 8.60 -30.17 -46.63
CA LEU A 223 9.20 -31.51 -46.63
C LEU A 223 8.37 -32.50 -47.46
N VAL A 224 7.03 -32.44 -47.36
CA VAL A 224 6.13 -33.25 -48.21
C VAL A 224 6.35 -32.91 -49.69
N ARG A 225 6.45 -31.61 -50.04
CA ARG A 225 6.72 -31.16 -51.40
C ARG A 225 8.08 -31.66 -51.93
N GLN A 226 9.13 -31.64 -51.09
CA GLN A 226 10.44 -32.17 -51.45
C GLN A 226 10.39 -33.69 -51.70
N LEU A 227 9.68 -34.44 -50.85
CA LEU A 227 9.49 -35.88 -51.03
C LEU A 227 8.76 -36.21 -52.33
N MET A 228 7.70 -35.45 -52.66
CA MET A 228 7.01 -35.59 -53.95
C MET A 228 7.96 -35.39 -55.13
N GLY A 229 8.82 -34.36 -55.07
CA GLY A 229 9.83 -34.10 -56.10
C GLY A 229 10.85 -35.22 -56.25
N ALA A 230 11.29 -35.82 -55.13
CA ALA A 230 12.26 -36.92 -55.15
C ALA A 230 11.68 -38.22 -55.73
N VAL A 231 10.38 -38.50 -55.49
CA VAL A 231 9.71 -39.73 -55.94
C VAL A 231 8.98 -39.56 -57.27
N GLY A 232 8.86 -38.32 -57.78
CA GLY A 232 8.11 -38.01 -59.00
C GLY A 232 6.59 -38.13 -58.83
N ALA A 233 6.10 -38.00 -57.59
CA ALA A 233 4.67 -38.10 -57.29
C ALA A 233 3.92 -36.80 -57.63
N THR A 234 2.74 -36.91 -58.23
CA THR A 234 1.87 -35.76 -58.55
C THR A 234 0.91 -35.39 -57.43
N HIS A 235 0.74 -36.25 -56.42
CA HIS A 235 -0.14 -36.03 -55.27
C HIS A 235 0.50 -36.54 -53.97
N PRO A 236 0.37 -35.82 -52.83
CA PRO A 236 1.08 -36.16 -51.59
C PRO A 236 0.70 -37.54 -51.02
N THR A 237 -0.53 -38.00 -51.20
CA THR A 237 -0.99 -39.32 -50.71
C THR A 237 -0.31 -40.51 -51.40
N ALA A 238 0.35 -40.29 -52.55
CA ALA A 238 1.08 -41.33 -53.26
C ALA A 238 2.46 -41.62 -52.67
N CYS A 239 3.04 -40.68 -51.89
CA CYS A 239 4.40 -40.79 -51.36
C CYS A 239 4.52 -40.50 -49.87
N TRP A 240 3.49 -39.92 -49.23
CA TRP A 240 3.51 -39.59 -47.81
C TRP A 240 2.29 -40.16 -47.08
N GLN A 241 2.54 -40.68 -45.88
CA GLN A 241 1.51 -41.06 -44.92
C GLN A 241 1.86 -40.52 -43.53
N PRO A 242 0.85 -40.11 -42.73
CA PRO A 242 1.08 -39.69 -41.35
C PRO A 242 1.58 -40.84 -40.50
N GLY A 243 2.54 -40.56 -39.61
CA GLY A 243 2.97 -41.54 -38.61
C GLY A 243 1.83 -41.96 -37.69
N ALA A 244 1.96 -43.12 -37.02
CA ALA A 244 0.91 -43.71 -36.19
C ALA A 244 0.36 -42.74 -35.12
N ALA A 245 1.25 -41.98 -34.46
CA ALA A 245 0.91 -40.97 -33.46
C ALA A 245 0.05 -39.83 -34.04
N PHE A 246 0.46 -39.26 -35.17
CA PHE A 246 -0.26 -38.17 -35.82
C PHE A 246 -1.59 -38.64 -36.43
N SER A 247 -1.61 -39.84 -37.02
CA SER A 247 -2.84 -40.48 -37.50
C SER A 247 -3.82 -40.79 -36.35
N TYR A 248 -3.34 -41.19 -35.17
CA TYR A 248 -4.17 -41.34 -33.98
C TYR A 248 -4.77 -40.00 -33.56
N PHE A 249 -3.94 -38.96 -33.42
CA PHE A 249 -4.38 -37.61 -33.06
C PHE A 249 -5.45 -37.08 -34.03
N LEU A 250 -5.23 -37.17 -35.34
CA LEU A 250 -6.19 -36.70 -36.34
C LEU A 250 -7.55 -37.43 -36.28
N ARG A 251 -7.58 -38.70 -35.86
CA ARG A 251 -8.83 -39.48 -35.74
C ARG A 251 -9.55 -39.27 -34.42
N THR A 252 -8.82 -39.10 -33.32
CA THR A 252 -9.39 -39.15 -31.95
C THR A 252 -9.37 -37.80 -31.24
N GLY A 253 -8.59 -36.83 -31.72
CA GLY A 253 -8.32 -35.56 -31.03
C GLY A 253 -7.42 -35.71 -29.79
N ALA A 254 -6.90 -36.91 -29.51
CA ALA A 254 -6.10 -37.18 -28.32
C ALA A 254 -4.61 -37.34 -28.64
N PHE A 255 -3.75 -36.85 -27.74
CA PHE A 255 -2.32 -37.12 -27.82
C PHE A 255 -2.01 -38.57 -27.38
N PRO A 256 -1.17 -39.30 -28.13
CA PRO A 256 -0.73 -40.63 -27.71
C PRO A 256 0.06 -40.53 -26.39
N ARG A 257 -0.16 -41.49 -25.49
CA ARG A 257 0.55 -41.58 -24.20
C ARG A 257 1.96 -42.11 -24.39
#